data_AF-A0A661E5T3-F1
#
_entry.id   AF-A0A661E5T3-F1
#
_cell.length_a   1.000
_cell.length_b   1.000
_cell.length_c   1.000
_cell.angle_alpha   90.00
_cell.angle_beta   90.00
_cell.angle_gamma   90.00
#
_symmetry.space_group_name_H-M   'P 1'
#
loop_
_entity.id
_entity.type
_entity.pdbx_description
1 polymer ?
#
loop_
_entity_poly.entity_id
_entity_poly.type
_entity_poly.pdbx_seq_one_letter_code
_entity_poly.pdbx_strand_id
1 'polypeptide(L)'
;MTAPRIALWPAFLLLTACVTINIYFPAAAAEKAADVIIKEILDTDAVPAAAEPQANLSKRPPVWLARLQPLVDWLVPAVQAAEADLNVQTAAITRLRTSMKQRFPQLQPHFVSGAIGFTADGLVALRNVSALPLAQRASLNPLIAAENRDRNALYQEIARANNHPDWEAQIRSTFAARWVSNAAKGWWYENASGWHQK
;
A
#
# COMPACT_ATOMS: atom_id res chain seq x y z
N MET A 1 -25.56 -66.75 -30.73
CA MET A 1 -26.16 -65.78 -29.79
C MET A 1 -25.11 -64.75 -29.42
N THR A 2 -25.17 -63.56 -30.02
CA THR A 2 -24.19 -62.47 -29.85
C THR A 2 -24.75 -61.42 -28.89
N ALA A 3 -24.12 -61.21 -27.75
CA ALA A 3 -24.48 -60.15 -26.81
C ALA A 3 -23.89 -58.79 -27.26
N PRO A 4 -24.61 -57.66 -27.15
CA PRO A 4 -24.09 -56.36 -27.54
C PRO A 4 -23.11 -55.82 -26.48
N ARG A 5 -21.96 -55.33 -26.95
CA ARG A 5 -20.98 -54.61 -26.14
C ARG A 5 -21.53 -53.21 -25.85
N ILE A 6 -21.90 -52.95 -24.60
CA ILE A 6 -22.25 -51.61 -24.13
C ILE A 6 -20.95 -50.82 -24.01
N ALA A 7 -20.64 -50.01 -25.03
CA ALA A 7 -19.57 -49.03 -24.98
C ALA A 7 -20.02 -47.87 -24.06
N LEU A 8 -19.66 -47.95 -22.78
CA LEU A 8 -19.75 -46.85 -21.83
C LEU A 8 -18.71 -45.79 -22.22
N TRP A 9 -19.14 -44.81 -23.00
CA TRP A 9 -18.37 -43.60 -23.30
C TRP A 9 -18.40 -42.73 -22.03
N PRO A 10 -17.28 -42.47 -21.34
CA PRO A 10 -17.30 -41.53 -20.23
C PRO A 10 -17.48 -40.13 -20.81
N ALA A 11 -18.65 -39.55 -20.59
CA ALA A 11 -18.93 -38.16 -20.91
C ALA A 11 -18.04 -37.27 -20.03
N PHE A 12 -16.99 -36.72 -20.64
CA PHE A 12 -16.07 -35.78 -20.00
C PHE A 12 -16.79 -34.43 -19.84
N LEU A 13 -17.45 -34.22 -18.70
CA LEU A 13 -18.04 -32.93 -18.32
C LEU A 13 -16.92 -31.96 -17.94
N LEU A 14 -16.42 -31.20 -18.91
CA LEU A 14 -15.53 -30.06 -18.68
C LEU A 14 -16.33 -28.91 -18.08
N LEU A 15 -16.40 -28.86 -16.74
CA LEU A 15 -16.88 -27.70 -16.00
C LEU A 15 -15.81 -26.60 -16.09
N THR A 16 -15.93 -25.72 -17.09
CA THR A 16 -15.15 -24.48 -17.14
C THR A 16 -15.67 -23.54 -16.06
N ALA A 17 -15.05 -23.57 -14.88
CA ALA A 17 -15.32 -22.57 -13.85
C ALA A 17 -14.74 -21.23 -14.33
N CYS A 18 -15.59 -20.36 -14.88
CA CYS A 18 -15.27 -18.95 -15.01
C CYS A 18 -15.18 -18.38 -13.58
N VAL A 19 -13.97 -18.35 -13.01
CA VAL A 19 -13.73 -17.54 -11.82
C VAL A 19 -13.87 -16.09 -12.25
N THR A 20 -14.87 -15.41 -11.73
CA THR A 20 -14.96 -13.95 -11.80
C THR A 20 -13.83 -13.40 -10.93
N ILE A 21 -12.61 -13.32 -11.48
CA ILE A 21 -11.48 -12.68 -10.80
C ILE A 21 -11.82 -11.20 -10.78
N ASN A 22 -12.47 -10.77 -9.70
CA ASN A 22 -12.72 -9.36 -9.44
C ASN A 22 -11.39 -8.73 -9.03
N ILE A 23 -10.61 -8.28 -10.02
CA ILE A 23 -9.37 -7.51 -9.81
C ILE A 23 -9.78 -6.08 -9.38
N TYR A 24 -10.46 -5.98 -8.25
CA TYR A 24 -10.79 -4.70 -7.63
C TYR A 24 -9.63 -4.26 -6.74
N PHE A 25 -9.48 -2.95 -6.58
CA PHE A 25 -8.48 -2.36 -5.70
C PHE A 25 -8.61 -2.92 -4.26
N PRO A 26 -7.56 -3.55 -3.69
CA PRO A 26 -7.65 -4.20 -2.40
C PRO A 26 -7.53 -3.18 -1.25
N ALA A 27 -8.61 -2.43 -1.01
CA ALA A 27 -8.63 -1.28 -0.10
C ALA A 27 -8.13 -1.60 1.32
N ALA A 28 -8.53 -2.72 1.92
CA ALA A 28 -8.07 -3.09 3.25
C ALA A 28 -6.56 -3.36 3.32
N ALA A 29 -5.98 -3.97 2.27
CA ALA A 29 -4.53 -4.16 2.17
C ALA A 29 -3.82 -2.81 2.00
N ALA A 30 -4.40 -1.90 1.22
CA ALA A 30 -3.88 -0.55 1.03
C ALA A 30 -3.86 0.25 2.34
N GLU A 31 -4.94 0.17 3.12
CA GLU A 31 -5.05 0.83 4.43
C GLU A 31 -3.99 0.31 5.40
N LYS A 32 -3.80 -1.02 5.46
CA LYS A 32 -2.78 -1.64 6.30
C LYS A 32 -1.37 -1.23 5.87
N ALA A 33 -1.07 -1.26 4.58
CA ALA A 33 0.22 -0.84 4.06
C ALA A 33 0.49 0.65 4.37
N ALA A 34 -0.51 1.50 4.15
CA ALA A 34 -0.44 2.91 4.46
C ALA A 34 -0.16 3.16 5.95
N ASP A 35 -0.84 2.46 6.86
CA ASP A 35 -0.59 2.58 8.29
C ASP A 35 0.84 2.23 8.69
N VAL A 36 1.36 1.12 8.18
CA VAL A 36 2.73 0.67 8.49
C VAL A 36 3.72 1.73 8.02
N ILE A 37 3.59 2.17 6.77
CA ILE A 37 4.49 3.15 6.16
C ILE A 37 4.41 4.51 6.86
N ILE A 38 3.20 4.99 7.15
CA ILE A 38 2.98 6.28 7.79
C ILE A 38 3.55 6.27 9.21
N LYS A 39 3.28 5.22 9.99
CA LYS A 39 3.85 5.08 11.33
C LYS A 39 5.37 5.04 11.29
N GLU A 40 5.95 4.30 10.35
CA GLU A 40 7.41 4.24 10.16
C GLU A 40 8.03 5.63 9.90
N ILE A 41 7.36 6.47 9.10
CA ILE A 41 7.81 7.83 8.77
C ILE A 41 7.63 8.78 9.96
N LEU A 42 6.50 8.67 10.67
CA LEU A 42 6.17 9.54 11.80
C LEU A 42 6.96 9.20 13.07
N ASP A 43 7.39 7.94 13.21
CA ASP A 43 8.19 7.48 14.33
C ASP A 43 9.66 7.89 14.16
N THR A 44 10.03 8.94 14.90
CA THR A 44 11.39 9.50 14.95
C THR A 44 12.36 8.69 15.79
N ASP A 45 11.88 7.73 16.61
CA ASP A 45 12.70 6.89 17.48
C ASP A 45 12.93 5.49 16.90
N ALA A 46 12.15 5.10 15.89
CA ALA A 46 12.35 3.84 15.17
C ALA A 46 13.64 3.88 14.33
N VAL A 47 14.68 3.19 14.80
CA VAL A 47 15.78 2.67 13.96
C VAL A 47 15.17 1.90 12.77
N PRO A 48 15.73 1.94 11.54
CA PRO A 48 15.19 1.14 10.44
C PRO A 48 15.10 -0.31 10.92
N ALA A 49 13.89 -0.84 11.01
CA ALA A 49 13.72 -2.27 11.14
C ALA A 49 14.37 -2.85 9.89
N ALA A 50 15.60 -3.38 10.04
CA ALA A 50 16.16 -4.28 9.07
C ALA A 50 15.05 -5.30 8.79
N ALA A 51 14.64 -5.39 7.51
CA ALA A 51 13.52 -6.19 7.09
C ALA A 51 13.57 -7.54 7.79
N GLU A 52 12.62 -7.78 8.69
CA GLU A 52 12.43 -9.15 9.16
C GLU A 52 12.17 -9.97 7.90
N PRO A 53 12.90 -11.07 7.68
CA PRO A 53 12.59 -11.95 6.57
C PRO A 53 11.12 -12.30 6.73
N GLN A 54 10.28 -11.88 5.79
CA GLN A 54 8.89 -12.29 5.75
C GLN A 54 8.91 -13.80 5.97
N ALA A 55 8.36 -14.23 7.11
CA ALA A 55 8.21 -15.62 7.42
C ALA A 55 7.43 -16.19 6.24
N ASN A 56 8.16 -16.88 5.36
CA ASN A 56 7.57 -17.70 4.35
C ASN A 56 6.71 -18.68 5.14
N LEU A 57 5.41 -18.43 5.18
CA LEU A 57 4.42 -19.48 5.43
C LEU A 57 4.41 -20.38 4.19
N SER A 58 5.58 -20.96 3.89
CA SER A 58 5.66 -22.26 3.24
C SER A 58 5.01 -23.21 4.22
N LYS A 59 3.68 -23.31 4.17
CA LYS A 59 2.95 -24.49 4.60
C LYS A 59 3.45 -25.61 3.70
N ARG A 60 4.64 -26.15 4.01
CA ARG A 60 5.16 -27.34 3.36
C ARG A 60 4.17 -28.44 3.69
N PRO A 61 3.46 -28.98 2.70
CA PRO A 61 2.54 -30.07 2.96
C PRO A 61 3.34 -31.26 3.53
N PRO A 62 2.76 -32.05 4.45
CA PRO A 62 3.43 -33.23 4.98
C PRO A 62 3.85 -34.17 3.84
N VAL A 63 4.98 -34.86 3.98
CA VAL A 63 5.69 -35.59 2.90
C VAL A 63 4.80 -36.60 2.14
N TRP A 64 3.76 -37.13 2.78
CA TRP A 64 2.79 -38.03 2.13
C TRP A 64 1.86 -37.29 1.16
N LEU A 65 1.52 -36.03 1.45
CA LEU A 65 0.72 -35.15 0.61
C LEU A 65 1.58 -34.59 -0.55
N ALA A 66 2.88 -34.36 -0.31
CA ALA A 66 3.85 -33.97 -1.33
C ALA A 66 4.10 -35.02 -2.43
N ARG A 67 3.82 -36.31 -2.15
CA ARG A 67 3.93 -37.39 -3.14
C ARG A 67 2.74 -37.44 -4.12
N LEU A 68 1.65 -36.74 -3.83
CA LEU A 68 0.47 -36.63 -4.69
C LEU A 68 0.49 -35.36 -5.57
N GLN A 69 1.43 -34.44 -5.31
CA GLN A 69 1.58 -33.15 -5.99
C GLN A 69 1.62 -33.22 -7.53
N PRO A 70 2.42 -34.11 -8.19
CA PRO A 70 2.46 -34.13 -9.65
C PRO A 70 1.15 -34.61 -10.30
N LEU A 71 0.32 -35.35 -9.56
CA LEU A 71 -1.00 -35.79 -10.03
C LEU A 71 -2.04 -34.68 -9.91
N VAL A 72 -1.87 -33.79 -8.91
CA VAL A 72 -2.69 -32.59 -8.71
C VAL A 72 -2.31 -31.49 -9.70
N ASP A 73 -1.01 -31.25 -9.94
CA ASP A 73 -0.51 -30.25 -10.89
C ASP A 73 -0.87 -30.59 -12.35
N TRP A 74 -1.06 -31.88 -12.66
CA TRP A 74 -1.56 -32.32 -13.96
C TRP A 74 -3.08 -32.13 -14.11
N LEU A 75 -3.85 -32.21 -13.01
CA LEU A 75 -5.31 -32.13 -13.01
C LEU A 75 -5.84 -30.70 -12.87
N VAL A 76 -5.07 -29.82 -12.21
CA VAL A 76 -5.41 -28.42 -11.99
C VAL A 76 -4.26 -27.57 -12.50
N PRO A 77 -4.42 -26.82 -13.62
CA PRO A 77 -3.45 -25.81 -14.00
C PRO A 77 -3.23 -24.89 -12.80
N ALA A 78 -1.99 -24.81 -12.31
CA ALA A 78 -1.65 -23.92 -11.22
C ALA A 78 -1.92 -22.48 -11.67
N VAL A 79 -3.06 -21.93 -11.28
CA VAL A 79 -3.28 -20.49 -11.32
C VAL A 79 -2.54 -19.95 -10.11
N GLN A 80 -1.29 -19.52 -10.29
CA GLN A 80 -0.63 -18.72 -9.27
C GLN A 80 -1.32 -17.35 -9.21
N ALA A 81 -2.40 -17.27 -8.44
CA ALA A 81 -2.98 -16.00 -8.03
C ALA A 81 -2.03 -15.37 -7.01
N ALA A 82 -1.15 -14.49 -7.47
CA ALA A 82 -0.49 -13.56 -6.57
C ALA A 82 -1.55 -12.59 -6.07
N GLU A 83 -2.01 -12.76 -4.83
CA GLU A 83 -2.76 -11.71 -4.14
C GLU A 83 -1.92 -10.43 -4.17
N ALA A 84 -2.55 -9.30 -4.52
CA ALA A 84 -1.86 -8.02 -4.57
C ALA A 84 -1.36 -7.64 -3.16
N ASP A 85 -0.07 -7.85 -2.90
CA ASP A 85 0.60 -7.43 -1.68
C ASP A 85 1.00 -5.95 -1.82
N LEU A 86 0.13 -5.05 -1.38
CA LEU A 86 0.42 -3.61 -1.37
C LEU A 86 1.54 -3.22 -0.39
N ASN A 87 2.07 -4.15 0.40
CA ASN A 87 3.26 -3.96 1.22
C ASN A 87 4.56 -4.25 0.43
N VAL A 88 4.64 -3.83 -0.83
CA VAL A 88 5.84 -4.06 -1.64
C VAL A 88 7.02 -3.23 -1.12
N GLN A 89 8.16 -3.88 -0.95
CA GLN A 89 9.41 -3.30 -0.48
C GLN A 89 10.45 -3.23 -1.61
N THR A 90 10.14 -2.48 -2.68
CA THR A 90 11.14 -2.22 -3.73
C THR A 90 12.20 -1.25 -3.24
N ALA A 91 13.40 -1.29 -3.84
CA ALA A 91 14.45 -0.33 -3.52
C ALA A 91 14.02 1.14 -3.69
N ALA A 92 13.16 1.42 -4.69
CA ALA A 92 12.59 2.74 -4.92
C ALA A 92 11.67 3.18 -3.76
N ILE A 93 10.75 2.30 -3.35
CA ILE A 93 9.84 2.55 -2.22
C ILE A 93 10.64 2.75 -0.92
N THR A 94 11.63 1.91 -0.64
CA THR A 94 12.48 2.04 0.54
C THR A 94 13.24 3.37 0.56
N ARG A 95 13.76 3.83 -0.59
CA ARG A 95 14.44 5.14 -0.70
C ARG A 95 13.50 6.29 -0.37
N LEU A 96 12.27 6.24 -0.87
CA LEU A 96 11.25 7.28 -0.62
C LEU A 96 10.85 7.31 0.86
N ARG A 97 10.55 6.15 1.46
CA ARG A 97 10.26 6.03 2.91
C ARG A 97 11.38 6.62 3.76
N THR A 98 12.62 6.23 3.45
CA THR A 98 13.82 6.76 4.14
C THR A 98 13.91 8.27 4.02
N SER A 99 13.72 8.84 2.82
CA SER A 99 13.81 10.28 2.62
C SER A 99 12.73 11.05 3.38
N MET A 100 11.48 10.58 3.35
CA MET A 100 10.37 11.20 4.10
C MET A 100 10.62 11.12 5.61
N LYS A 101 11.05 9.96 6.11
CA LYS A 101 11.40 9.77 7.53
C LYS A 101 12.50 10.71 7.99
N GLN A 102 13.58 10.84 7.22
CA GLN A 102 14.68 11.74 7.54
C GLN A 102 14.28 13.22 7.54
N ARG A 103 13.29 13.59 6.71
CA ARG A 103 12.77 14.95 6.61
C ARG A 103 11.72 15.26 7.67
N PHE A 104 10.97 14.26 8.14
CA PHE A 104 9.86 14.46 9.06
C PHE A 104 10.21 15.26 10.34
N PRO A 105 11.37 15.06 11.01
CA PRO A 105 11.77 15.90 12.16
C PRO A 105 11.81 17.40 11.87
N GLN A 106 12.08 17.79 10.63
CA GLN A 106 12.11 19.20 10.21
C GLN A 106 10.71 19.76 9.95
N LEU A 107 9.74 18.90 9.61
CA LEU A 107 8.34 19.28 9.37
C LEU A 107 7.51 19.26 10.67
N GLN A 108 7.84 18.37 11.61
CA GLN A 108 7.06 18.12 12.81
C GLN A 108 6.76 19.40 13.65
N PRO A 109 7.72 20.32 13.91
CA PRO A 109 7.41 21.55 14.64
C PRO A 109 6.38 22.44 13.94
N HIS A 110 6.30 22.36 12.62
CA HIS A 110 5.33 23.12 11.82
C HIS A 110 3.94 22.48 11.83
N PHE A 111 3.85 21.15 11.95
CA PHE A 111 2.57 20.48 12.22
C PHE A 111 2.08 20.80 13.63
N VAL A 112 2.96 20.76 14.63
CA VAL A 112 2.63 21.05 16.04
C VAL A 112 2.17 22.50 16.21
N SER A 113 2.85 23.47 15.60
CA SER A 113 2.40 24.87 15.63
C SER A 113 1.16 25.15 14.78
N GLY A 114 0.77 24.20 13.93
CA GLY A 114 -0.26 24.41 12.93
C GLY A 114 0.17 25.46 11.88
N ALA A 115 1.45 25.57 11.55
CA ALA A 115 1.85 26.30 10.35
C ALA A 115 1.46 25.53 9.07
N ILE A 116 1.55 24.20 9.13
CA ILE A 116 1.20 23.28 8.04
C ILE A 116 0.12 22.29 8.48
N GLY A 117 -0.49 21.61 7.52
CA GLY A 117 -1.44 20.55 7.73
C GLY A 117 -1.54 19.63 6.52
N PHE A 118 -2.33 18.56 6.65
CA PHE A 118 -2.62 17.65 5.54
C PHE A 118 -3.76 18.19 4.69
N THR A 119 -3.60 18.24 3.37
CA THR A 119 -4.66 18.57 2.42
C THR A 119 -5.63 17.38 2.25
N ALA A 120 -6.76 17.61 1.58
CA ALA A 120 -7.75 16.56 1.31
C ALA A 120 -7.19 15.36 0.51
N ASP A 121 -6.16 15.58 -0.31
CA ASP A 121 -5.45 14.55 -1.08
C ASP A 121 -4.22 13.96 -0.37
N GLY A 122 -4.04 14.28 0.92
CA GLY A 122 -2.98 13.70 1.75
C GLY A 122 -1.60 14.30 1.53
N LEU A 123 -1.51 15.46 0.87
CA LEU A 123 -0.27 16.23 0.75
C LEU A 123 -0.12 17.18 1.93
N VAL A 124 1.03 17.85 2.02
CA VAL A 124 1.33 18.86 3.03
C VAL A 124 1.16 20.24 2.42
N ALA A 125 0.45 21.13 3.11
CA ALA A 125 0.31 22.52 2.68
C ALA A 125 0.54 23.50 3.84
N LEU A 126 0.93 24.72 3.49
CA LEU A 126 0.88 25.85 4.43
C LEU A 126 -0.59 26.17 4.73
N ARG A 127 -0.96 26.16 6.01
CA ARG A 127 -2.28 26.58 6.47
C ARG A 127 -2.27 28.04 6.91
N ASN A 128 -1.39 28.37 7.86
CA ASN A 128 -1.35 29.69 8.49
C ASN A 128 -0.16 30.51 8.01
N VAL A 129 -0.23 30.97 6.76
CA VAL A 129 0.83 31.74 6.10
C VAL A 129 1.14 33.04 6.84
N SER A 130 0.12 33.68 7.43
CA SER A 130 0.24 34.94 8.18
C SER A 130 0.96 34.80 9.51
N ALA A 131 0.96 33.61 10.12
CA ALA A 131 1.66 33.37 11.38
C ALA A 131 3.15 33.07 11.21
N LEU A 132 3.64 32.89 9.98
CA LEU A 132 5.06 32.63 9.70
C LEU A 132 5.79 33.86 9.14
N PRO A 133 6.88 34.33 9.77
CA PRO A 133 7.81 35.27 9.17
C PRO A 133 8.30 34.80 7.79
N LEU A 134 8.56 35.74 6.89
CA LEU A 134 8.94 35.44 5.50
C LEU A 134 10.17 34.50 5.42
N ALA A 135 11.17 34.71 6.27
CA ALA A 135 12.36 33.87 6.32
C ALA A 135 12.04 32.41 6.69
N GLN A 136 11.11 32.18 7.62
CA GLN A 136 10.68 30.82 7.99
C GLN A 136 9.93 30.14 6.84
N ARG A 137 9.10 30.90 6.10
CA ARG A 137 8.42 30.39 4.90
C ARG A 137 9.40 29.99 3.80
N ALA A 138 10.45 30.79 3.58
CA ALA A 138 11.49 30.49 2.60
C ALA A 138 12.22 29.18 2.92
N SER A 139 12.47 28.89 4.19
CA SER A 139 13.08 27.63 4.63
C SER A 139 12.11 26.44 4.59
N LEU A 140 10.82 26.66 4.85
CA LEU A 140 9.82 25.59 4.94
C LEU A 140 9.27 25.13 3.58
N ASN A 141 9.08 26.04 2.63
CA ASN A 141 8.52 25.73 1.32
C ASN A 141 9.28 24.60 0.57
N PRO A 142 10.63 24.59 0.54
CA PRO A 142 11.38 23.49 -0.06
C PRO A 142 11.15 22.13 0.62
N LEU A 143 10.96 22.12 1.95
CA LEU A 143 10.66 20.89 2.69
C LEU A 143 9.29 20.35 2.31
N ILE A 144 8.27 21.22 2.26
CA ILE A 144 6.92 20.85 1.81
C ILE A 144 6.95 20.32 0.37
N ALA A 145 7.64 21.00 -0.52
CA ALA A 145 7.75 20.58 -1.92
C ALA A 145 8.44 19.21 -2.06
N ALA A 146 9.53 18.98 -1.33
CA ALA A 146 10.23 17.71 -1.32
C ALA A 146 9.37 16.57 -0.73
N GLU A 147 8.65 16.83 0.36
CA GLU A 147 7.74 15.87 0.97
C GLU A 147 6.61 15.47 0.01
N ASN A 148 5.96 16.45 -0.63
CA ASN A 148 4.88 16.17 -1.57
C ASN A 148 5.36 15.46 -2.83
N ARG A 149 6.56 15.79 -3.32
CA ARG A 149 7.18 15.05 -4.43
C ARG A 149 7.39 13.58 -4.07
N ASP A 150 7.91 13.31 -2.87
CA ASP A 150 8.20 11.94 -2.45
C ASP A 150 6.92 11.14 -2.15
N ARG A 151 5.87 11.77 -1.59
CA ARG A 151 4.53 11.16 -1.46
C ARG A 151 3.93 10.77 -2.81
N ASN A 152 3.96 11.70 -3.77
CA ASN A 152 3.47 11.45 -5.13
C ASN A 152 4.23 10.30 -5.80
N ALA A 153 5.56 10.31 -5.70
CA ALA A 153 6.40 9.22 -6.22
C ALA A 153 6.09 7.89 -5.51
N LEU A 154 5.85 7.90 -4.19
CA LEU A 154 5.53 6.69 -3.44
C LEU A 154 4.25 6.03 -3.97
N TYR A 155 3.19 6.81 -4.20
CA TYR A 155 1.92 6.26 -4.68
C TYR A 155 2.06 5.65 -6.07
N GLN A 156 2.82 6.32 -6.96
CA GLN A 156 3.12 5.80 -8.29
C GLN A 156 3.95 4.52 -8.24
N GLU A 157 4.96 4.45 -7.37
CA GLU A 157 5.81 3.27 -7.23
C GLU A 157 5.06 2.09 -6.61
N ILE A 158 4.17 2.32 -5.64
CA ILE A 158 3.30 1.25 -5.11
C ILE A 158 2.39 0.70 -6.21
N ALA A 159 1.76 1.58 -7.00
CA ALA A 159 0.89 1.21 -8.11
C ALA A 159 1.65 0.36 -9.16
N ARG A 160 2.82 0.84 -9.58
CA ARG A 160 3.70 0.16 -10.55
C ARG A 160 4.21 -1.18 -10.03
N ALA A 161 4.63 -1.24 -8.77
CA ALA A 161 5.13 -2.47 -8.15
C ALA A 161 4.06 -3.56 -8.03
N ASN A 162 2.78 -3.18 -8.08
CA ASN A 162 1.64 -4.10 -8.12
C ASN A 162 1.12 -4.37 -9.54
N ASN A 163 1.83 -3.93 -10.59
CA ASN A 163 1.39 -4.04 -11.99
C ASN A 163 0.03 -3.35 -12.27
N HIS A 164 -0.35 -2.38 -11.44
CA HIS A 164 -1.60 -1.64 -11.53
C HIS A 164 -1.36 -0.14 -11.44
N PRO A 165 -0.74 0.50 -12.46
CA PRO A 165 -0.54 1.95 -12.48
C PRO A 165 -1.86 2.74 -12.42
N ASP A 166 -2.96 2.12 -12.85
CA ASP A 166 -4.33 2.65 -12.76
C ASP A 166 -4.84 2.80 -11.31
N TRP A 167 -4.23 2.12 -10.33
CA TRP A 167 -4.61 2.21 -8.92
C TRP A 167 -4.05 3.43 -8.19
N GLU A 168 -3.21 4.26 -8.83
CA GLU A 168 -2.55 5.39 -8.15
C GLU A 168 -3.54 6.31 -7.43
N ALA A 169 -4.68 6.62 -8.06
CA ALA A 169 -5.69 7.50 -7.48
C ALA A 169 -6.33 6.90 -6.21
N GLN A 170 -6.65 5.60 -6.24
CA GLN A 170 -7.21 4.88 -5.10
C GLN A 170 -6.16 4.76 -3.97
N ILE A 171 -4.91 4.46 -4.31
CA ILE A 171 -3.79 4.43 -3.35
C ILE A 171 -3.65 5.79 -2.67
N ARG A 172 -3.60 6.88 -3.44
CA ARG A 172 -3.54 8.25 -2.92
C ARG A 172 -4.70 8.54 -1.97
N SER A 173 -5.93 8.24 -2.38
CA SER A 173 -7.12 8.45 -1.55
C SER A 173 -7.05 7.68 -0.23
N THR A 174 -6.60 6.42 -0.27
CA THR A 174 -6.42 5.61 0.93
C THR A 174 -5.35 6.22 1.84
N PHE A 175 -4.18 6.56 1.30
CA PHE A 175 -3.10 7.17 2.08
C PHE A 175 -3.49 8.53 2.66
N ALA A 176 -4.26 9.35 1.93
CA ALA A 176 -4.75 10.63 2.44
C ALA A 176 -5.58 10.45 3.72
N ALA A 177 -6.54 9.52 3.69
CA ALA A 177 -7.32 9.17 4.88
C ALA A 177 -6.44 8.62 6.01
N ARG A 178 -5.46 7.76 5.69
CA ARG A 178 -4.56 7.20 6.71
C ARG A 178 -3.59 8.24 7.29
N TRP A 179 -3.13 9.24 6.54
CA TRP A 179 -2.28 10.33 7.07
C TRP A 179 -3.03 11.11 8.15
N VAL A 180 -4.29 11.47 7.88
CA VAL A 180 -5.15 12.13 8.88
C VAL A 180 -5.42 11.19 10.07
N SER A 181 -5.71 9.91 9.82
CA SER A 181 -5.95 8.91 10.87
C SER A 181 -4.74 8.68 11.80
N ASN A 182 -3.51 8.78 11.27
CA ASN A 182 -2.28 8.64 12.05
C ASN A 182 -1.71 9.97 12.57
N ALA A 183 -2.28 11.12 12.17
CA ALA A 183 -1.85 12.43 12.67
C ALA A 183 -1.97 12.53 14.20
N ALA A 184 -1.05 13.25 14.85
CA ALA A 184 -1.16 13.51 16.28
C ALA A 184 -2.36 14.43 16.59
N LYS A 185 -2.88 14.36 17.82
CA LYS A 185 -3.89 15.31 18.30
C LYS A 185 -3.36 16.74 18.20
N GLY A 186 -4.19 17.66 17.74
CA GLY A 186 -3.85 19.07 17.53
C GLY A 186 -3.31 19.37 16.13
N TRP A 187 -3.00 18.36 15.30
CA TRP A 187 -2.61 18.60 13.92
C TRP A 187 -3.81 18.96 13.05
N TRP A 188 -3.53 19.72 12.01
CA TRP A 188 -4.54 20.24 11.11
C TRP A 188 -4.63 19.41 9.83
N TYR A 189 -5.85 19.27 9.33
CA TYR A 189 -6.14 18.64 8.06
C TYR A 189 -7.28 19.37 7.35
N GLU A 190 -7.32 19.29 6.03
CA GLU A 190 -8.36 19.89 5.20
C GLU A 190 -9.36 18.83 4.74
N ASN A 191 -10.64 19.19 4.70
CA ASN A 191 -11.70 18.42 4.06
C ASN A 191 -12.61 19.38 3.24
N ALA A 192 -13.74 18.88 2.76
CA ALA A 192 -14.67 19.66 1.93
C ALA A 192 -15.22 20.95 2.58
N SER A 193 -15.21 21.06 3.92
CA SER A 193 -15.64 22.27 4.64
C SER A 193 -14.49 23.18 5.08
N GLY A 194 -13.24 22.84 4.72
CA GLY A 194 -12.05 23.63 5.01
C GLY A 194 -11.12 22.94 6.00
N TRP A 195 -10.35 23.75 6.75
CA TRP A 195 -9.35 23.26 7.70
C TRP A 195 -9.97 22.91 9.06
N HIS A 196 -9.63 21.72 9.56
CA HIS A 196 -10.04 21.19 10.86
C HIS A 196 -8.82 20.75 11.66
N GLN A 197 -8.99 20.75 12.98
CA GLN A 197 -7.99 20.23 13.91
C GLN A 197 -8.47 18.86 14.41
N LYS A 198 -7.56 17.89 14.45
CA LYS A 198 -7.80 16.54 14.99
C LYS A 198 -7.72 16.54 16.51
#